data_AF-A0A4V1IVQ5-F1
#
_entry.id   AF-A0A4V1IVQ5-F1
#
_cell.length_a   1.000
_cell.length_b   1.000
_cell.length_c   1.000
_cell.angle_alpha   90.00
_cell.angle_beta   90.00
_cell.angle_gamma   90.00
#
_symmetry.space_group_name_H-M   'P 1'
#
loop_
_entity.id
_entity.type
_entity.pdbx_description
1 polymer ?
#
loop_
_entity_poly.entity_id
_entity_poly.type
_entity_poly.pdbx_seq_one_letter_code
_entity_poly.pdbx_strand_id
1 'polypeptide(L)'
;MAQAKVQMSQLVAKYIMELRNRQPRGPYNLGGWSAGGICAFEASRQLQEAGEVVQSLILIDSPNPIGLQNPPARIPEMKPNDPREMIWLINNRTDFAADGWASLVGREKLTVEVLDNVNHFTMMDRGPEMSTMSSYIRRSLSSQV
;
A
#
# COMPACT_ATOMS: atom_id res chain seq x y z
N MET A 1 -9.67 -26.39 11.56
CA MET A 1 -8.56 -25.75 12.29
C MET A 1 -9.05 -24.45 12.89
N ALA A 2 -8.67 -24.10 14.12
CA ALA A 2 -9.08 -22.85 14.74
C ALA A 2 -8.48 -21.67 13.97
N GLN A 3 -9.31 -20.76 13.46
CA GLN A 3 -8.86 -19.56 12.78
C GLN A 3 -8.26 -18.62 13.82
N ALA A 4 -6.97 -18.29 13.70
CA ALA A 4 -6.36 -17.31 14.57
C ALA A 4 -7.06 -15.95 14.36
N LYS A 5 -7.71 -15.42 15.40
CA LYS A 5 -8.38 -14.11 15.40
C LYS A 5 -7.37 -12.99 15.64
N VAL A 6 -6.40 -12.81 14.75
CA VAL A 6 -5.48 -11.68 14.82
C VAL A 6 -6.07 -10.53 14.02
N GLN A 7 -6.30 -9.39 14.69
CA GLN A 7 -6.74 -8.17 14.00
C GLN A 7 -5.54 -7.51 13.29
N MET A 8 -5.78 -6.91 12.13
CA MET A 8 -4.75 -6.19 11.37
C MET A 8 -4.00 -5.17 12.22
N SER A 9 -4.71 -4.39 13.03
CA SER A 9 -4.11 -3.39 13.93
C SER A 9 -3.12 -4.00 14.93
N GLN A 10 -3.38 -5.21 15.43
CA GLN A 10 -2.50 -5.94 16.34
C GLN A 10 -1.25 -6.47 15.62
N LEU A 11 -1.40 -6.91 14.36
CA LEU A 11 -0.27 -7.29 13.53
C LEU A 11 0.63 -6.08 13.24
N VAL A 12 0.02 -4.96 12.84
CA VAL A 12 0.72 -3.71 12.53
C VAL A 12 1.43 -3.15 13.77
N ALA A 13 0.84 -3.25 14.95
CA ALA A 13 1.50 -2.85 16.19
C ALA A 13 2.83 -3.60 16.41
N LYS A 14 2.92 -4.88 16.00
CA LYS A 14 4.18 -5.63 16.05
C LYS A 14 5.22 -5.09 15.06
N TYR A 15 4.79 -4.66 13.88
CA TYR A 15 5.69 -4.00 12.92
C TYR A 15 6.19 -2.66 13.44
N ILE A 16 5.33 -1.87 14.10
CA ILE A 16 5.74 -0.61 14.74
C ILE A 16 6.77 -0.84 15.84
N MET A 17 6.64 -1.91 16.64
CA MET A 17 7.66 -2.25 17.64
C MET A 17 9.03 -2.48 16.98
N GLU A 18 9.07 -3.23 15.88
CA GLU A 18 10.33 -3.47 15.16
C GLU A 18 10.87 -2.20 14.48
N LEU A 19 9.99 -1.34 13.94
CA LEU A 19 10.38 -0.02 13.44
C LEU A 19 11.03 0.83 14.54
N ARG A 20 10.43 0.87 15.73
CA ARG A 20 10.95 1.62 16.89
C ARG A 20 12.23 1.03 17.47
N ASN A 21 12.43 -0.28 17.39
CA ASN A 21 13.70 -0.92 17.76
C ASN A 21 14.86 -0.42 16.90
N ARG A 22 14.61 -0.12 15.61
CA ARG A 22 15.62 0.38 14.67
C ARG A 22 15.72 1.90 14.65
N GLN A 23 14.58 2.58 14.73
CA GLN A 23 14.45 4.03 14.73
C GLN A 23 13.42 4.44 15.80
N PRO A 24 13.87 4.75 17.03
CA PRO A 24 12.96 5.00 18.17
C PRO A 24 12.01 6.18 18.00
N ARG A 25 12.35 7.15 17.15
CA ARG A 25 11.59 8.39 16.92
C ARG A 25 11.49 8.70 15.44
N GLY A 26 10.41 9.37 15.04
CA GLY A 26 10.25 9.88 13.69
C GLY A 26 11.28 10.98 13.34
N PRO A 27 11.23 11.51 12.11
CA PRO A 27 10.24 11.23 11.08
C PRO A 27 10.33 9.81 10.48
N TYR A 28 9.19 9.17 10.24
CA TYR A 28 9.10 7.87 9.57
C TYR A 28 8.70 8.03 8.10
N ASN A 29 9.40 7.34 7.20
CA ASN A 29 8.93 7.10 5.84
C ASN A 29 8.38 5.67 5.78
N LEU A 30 7.09 5.53 5.53
CA LEU A 30 6.41 4.25 5.48
C LEU A 30 5.94 3.96 4.07
N GLY A 31 5.87 2.68 3.71
CA GLY A 31 5.32 2.30 2.43
C GLY A 31 5.07 0.81 2.33
N GLY A 32 4.28 0.43 1.34
CA GLY A 32 3.97 -0.96 1.11
C GLY A 32 3.27 -1.19 -0.22
N TRP A 33 3.49 -2.39 -0.74
CA TRP A 33 2.83 -2.87 -1.96
C TRP A 33 1.59 -3.68 -1.60
N SER A 34 0.51 -3.51 -2.36
CA SER A 34 -0.71 -4.31 -2.19
C SER A 34 -1.28 -4.20 -0.77
N ALA A 35 -1.63 -5.32 -0.13
CA ALA A 35 -2.02 -5.37 1.28
C ALA A 35 -0.99 -4.74 2.23
N GLY A 36 0.30 -4.73 1.87
CA GLY A 36 1.35 -4.05 2.64
C GLY A 36 1.13 -2.53 2.72
N GLY A 37 0.52 -1.92 1.71
CA GLY A 37 0.16 -0.49 1.75
C GLY A 37 -0.94 -0.19 2.78
N ILE A 38 -1.90 -1.11 2.98
CA ILE A 38 -2.90 -1.01 4.05
C ILE A 38 -2.22 -1.09 5.42
N CYS A 39 -1.28 -2.02 5.59
CA CYS A 39 -0.48 -2.11 6.81
C CYS A 39 0.32 -0.82 7.07
N ALA A 40 0.92 -0.23 6.03
CA ALA A 40 1.67 1.02 6.14
C ALA A 40 0.78 2.21 6.49
N PHE A 41 -0.43 2.29 5.94
CA PHE A 41 -1.43 3.30 6.32
C PHE A 41 -1.84 3.17 7.78
N GLU A 42 -2.20 1.95 8.22
CA GLU A 42 -2.55 1.70 9.63
C GLU A 42 -1.37 1.99 10.56
N ALA A 43 -0.14 1.69 10.14
CA ALA A 43 1.05 2.05 10.90
C ALA A 43 1.22 3.56 11.02
N SER A 44 0.97 4.28 9.93
CA SER A 44 1.01 5.74 9.90
C SER A 44 0.02 6.35 10.89
N ARG A 45 -1.23 5.86 10.88
CA ARG A 45 -2.28 6.28 11.81
C ARG A 45 -1.87 6.07 13.27
N GLN A 46 -1.45 4.86 13.63
CA GLN A 46 -1.05 4.53 15.01
C GLN A 46 0.17 5.34 15.48
N LEU A 47 1.15 5.59 14.60
CA LEU A 47 2.32 6.42 14.93
C LEU A 47 1.94 7.89 15.14
N GLN A 48 1.09 8.45 14.28
CA GLN A 48 0.59 9.82 14.43
C GLN A 48 -0.27 9.99 15.70
N GLU A 49 -1.13 9.02 16.01
CA GLU A 49 -1.90 8.99 17.28
C GLU A 49 -0.98 8.93 18.51
N ALA A 50 0.19 8.30 18.38
CA ALA A 50 1.23 8.29 19.40
C ALA A 50 2.13 9.54 19.42
N GLY A 51 1.81 10.56 18.62
CA GLY A 51 2.55 11.83 18.55
C GLY A 51 3.87 11.76 17.76
N GLU A 52 4.09 10.71 16.96
CA GLU A 52 5.24 10.61 16.07
C GLU A 52 4.96 11.29 14.72
N VAL A 53 6.03 11.76 14.07
CA VAL A 53 5.95 12.34 12.72
C VAL A 53 6.08 11.22 11.69
N VAL A 54 5.12 11.16 10.77
CA VAL A 54 5.21 10.34 9.54
C VAL A 54 5.39 11.30 8.38
N GLN A 55 6.57 11.24 7.78
CA GLN A 55 7.03 12.14 6.73
C GLN A 55 6.39 11.82 5.38
N SER A 56 6.32 10.53 5.05
CA SER A 56 5.75 10.06 3.79
C SER A 56 5.05 8.71 3.98
N LEU A 57 3.96 8.51 3.25
CA LEU A 57 3.31 7.22 3.05
C LEU A 57 3.33 6.88 1.56
N ILE A 58 4.05 5.83 1.17
CA ILE A 58 4.21 5.38 -0.22
C ILE A 58 3.34 4.14 -0.46
N LEU A 59 2.32 4.29 -1.29
CA LEU A 59 1.36 3.24 -1.61
C LEU A 59 1.64 2.70 -3.01
N ILE A 60 2.16 1.49 -3.10
CA ILE A 60 2.47 0.85 -4.38
C ILE A 60 1.30 -0.05 -4.74
N ASP A 61 0.53 0.34 -5.75
CA ASP A 61 -0.68 -0.35 -6.22
C ASP A 61 -1.47 -1.06 -5.10
N SER A 62 -1.82 -0.26 -4.08
CA SER A 62 -2.47 -0.74 -2.87
C SER A 62 -3.96 -0.37 -2.89
N PRO A 63 -4.88 -1.32 -2.63
CA PRO A 63 -6.29 -0.98 -2.50
C PRO A 63 -6.51 -0.17 -1.22
N ASN A 64 -7.44 0.79 -1.26
CA ASN A 64 -7.85 1.49 -0.05
C ASN A 64 -8.69 0.54 0.84
N PRO A 65 -8.65 0.70 2.18
CA PRO A 65 -9.34 -0.21 3.08
C PRO A 65 -10.87 0.00 3.16
N ILE A 66 -11.44 1.02 2.49
CA ILE A 66 -12.88 1.32 2.58
C ILE A 66 -13.68 0.24 1.87
N GLY A 67 -14.53 -0.47 2.62
CA GLY A 67 -15.38 -1.53 2.07
C GLY A 67 -14.62 -2.77 1.59
N LEU A 68 -13.32 -2.87 1.88
CA LEU A 68 -12.50 -4.01 1.47
C LEU A 68 -12.91 -5.26 2.25
N GLN A 69 -13.32 -6.30 1.52
CA GLN A 69 -13.66 -7.60 2.09
C GLN A 69 -12.44 -8.53 2.07
N ASN A 70 -12.41 -9.50 2.98
CA ASN A 70 -11.37 -10.53 2.93
C ASN A 70 -11.44 -11.27 1.59
N PRO A 71 -10.28 -11.55 0.97
CA PRO A 71 -10.27 -12.38 -0.22
C PRO A 71 -10.85 -13.76 0.09
N PRO A 72 -11.53 -14.39 -0.88
CA PRO A 72 -12.08 -15.73 -0.68
C PRO A 72 -10.96 -16.72 -0.30
N ALA A 73 -11.27 -17.69 0.55
CA ALA A 73 -10.30 -18.63 1.14
C ALA A 73 -9.53 -19.49 0.11
N ARG A 74 -9.99 -19.51 -1.15
CA ARG A 74 -9.32 -20.13 -2.28
C ARG A 74 -9.39 -19.14 -3.43
N ILE A 75 -8.25 -18.83 -4.03
CA ILE A 75 -8.21 -18.16 -5.33
C ILE A 75 -8.82 -19.17 -6.32
N PRO A 76 -10.01 -18.93 -6.91
CA PRO A 76 -10.56 -19.82 -7.91
C PRO A 76 -9.60 -19.92 -9.10
N GLU A 77 -9.66 -21.03 -9.84
CA GLU A 77 -9.12 -21.02 -11.21
C GLU A 77 -9.73 -19.86 -11.98
N MET A 78 -8.89 -19.11 -12.69
CA MET A 78 -9.28 -17.90 -13.40
C MET A 78 -10.44 -18.17 -14.36
N LYS A 79 -11.49 -17.36 -14.27
CA LYS A 79 -12.61 -17.37 -15.20
C LYS A 79 -12.76 -15.99 -15.85
N PRO A 80 -13.22 -15.92 -17.12
CA PRO A 80 -13.48 -14.66 -17.79
C PRO A 80 -14.42 -13.69 -17.04
N ASN A 81 -15.18 -14.17 -16.06
CA ASN A 81 -16.13 -13.42 -15.24
C ASN A 81 -15.70 -13.32 -13.76
N ASP A 82 -14.39 -13.37 -13.46
CA ASP A 82 -13.92 -13.26 -12.08
C ASP A 82 -14.31 -11.93 -11.41
N PRO A 83 -14.38 -11.89 -10.06
CA PRO A 83 -14.71 -10.67 -9.33
C PRO A 83 -13.79 -9.51 -9.69
N ARG A 84 -14.33 -8.28 -9.61
CA ARG A 84 -13.63 -7.05 -10.00
C ARG A 84 -12.25 -6.93 -9.35
N GLU A 85 -12.11 -7.42 -8.12
CA GLU A 85 -10.87 -7.40 -7.34
C GLU A 85 -9.76 -8.29 -7.95
N MET A 86 -10.11 -9.39 -8.64
CA MET A 86 -9.13 -10.22 -9.34
C MET A 86 -8.78 -9.63 -10.70
N ILE A 87 -9.78 -9.15 -11.45
CA ILE A 87 -9.57 -8.40 -12.70
C ILE A 87 -8.66 -7.18 -12.45
N TRP A 88 -8.83 -6.52 -11.30
CA TRP A 88 -8.03 -5.38 -10.84
C TRP A 88 -6.54 -5.70 -10.63
N LEU A 89 -6.19 -6.94 -10.27
CA LEU A 89 -4.79 -7.34 -10.04
C LEU A 89 -4.07 -7.73 -11.35
N ILE A 90 -4.79 -8.32 -12.31
CA ILE A 90 -4.15 -9.00 -13.45
C ILE A 90 -4.14 -8.19 -14.75
N ASN A 91 -5.08 -7.26 -14.92
CA ASN A 91 -5.17 -6.43 -16.11
C ASN A 91 -4.55 -5.05 -15.87
N ASN A 92 -4.09 -4.42 -16.94
CA ASN A 92 -3.68 -3.02 -16.90
C ASN A 92 -4.84 -2.16 -16.40
N ARG A 93 -4.54 -1.29 -15.43
CA ARG A 93 -5.54 -0.38 -14.89
C ARG A 93 -5.86 0.67 -15.95
N THR A 94 -7.15 0.92 -16.17
CA THR A 94 -7.65 2.02 -17.00
C THR A 94 -8.24 3.14 -16.14
N ASP A 95 -8.42 2.88 -14.85
CA ASP A 95 -8.86 3.83 -13.83
C ASP A 95 -7.74 4.02 -12.79
N PHE A 96 -7.13 5.20 -12.84
CA PHE A 96 -6.08 5.67 -11.95
C PHE A 96 -6.60 6.68 -10.92
N ALA A 97 -7.93 6.81 -10.78
CA ALA A 97 -8.51 7.63 -9.74
C ALA A 97 -8.10 7.09 -8.37
N ALA A 98 -7.59 7.98 -7.53
CA ALA A 98 -7.18 7.67 -6.18
C ALA A 98 -8.20 8.15 -5.15
N ASP A 99 -9.48 8.29 -5.54
CA ASP A 99 -10.52 8.97 -4.76
C ASP A 99 -10.75 8.33 -3.37
N GLY A 100 -10.69 7.00 -3.29
CA GLY A 100 -10.76 6.30 -2.00
C GLY A 100 -9.59 6.66 -1.08
N TRP A 101 -8.36 6.71 -1.60
CA TRP A 101 -7.21 7.15 -0.82
C TRP A 101 -7.28 8.65 -0.50
N ALA A 102 -7.70 9.48 -1.46
CA ALA A 102 -7.88 10.91 -1.27
C ALA A 102 -8.88 11.24 -0.15
N SER A 103 -9.95 10.44 0.00
CA SER A 103 -10.89 10.59 1.13
C SER A 103 -10.28 10.28 2.50
N LEU A 104 -9.22 9.47 2.55
CA LEU A 104 -8.55 9.07 3.79
C LEU A 104 -7.39 10.00 4.16
N VAL A 105 -6.61 10.44 3.17
CA VAL A 105 -5.37 11.22 3.42
C VAL A 105 -5.48 12.70 3.04
N GLY A 106 -6.55 13.10 2.35
CA GLY A 106 -6.68 14.43 1.74
C GLY A 106 -6.11 14.46 0.32
N ARG A 107 -6.91 14.93 -0.64
CA ARG A 107 -6.53 15.00 -2.06
C ARG A 107 -5.30 15.87 -2.30
N GLU A 108 -5.16 16.93 -1.51
CA GLU A 108 -4.07 17.90 -1.54
C GLU A 108 -2.72 17.33 -1.07
N LYS A 109 -2.75 16.24 -0.29
CA LYS A 109 -1.56 15.54 0.19
C LYS A 109 -1.17 14.34 -0.68
N LEU A 110 -1.93 14.08 -1.74
CA LEU A 110 -1.78 12.89 -2.55
C LEU A 110 -1.20 13.23 -3.92
N THR A 111 -0.05 12.61 -4.22
CA THR A 111 0.52 12.56 -5.57
C THR A 111 0.35 11.16 -6.12
N VAL A 112 -0.04 11.06 -7.40
CA VAL A 112 -0.24 9.79 -8.08
C VAL A 112 0.72 9.73 -9.27
N GLU A 113 1.49 8.66 -9.32
CA GLU A 113 2.39 8.32 -10.43
C GLU A 113 1.91 7.00 -11.04
N VAL A 114 1.97 6.88 -12.35
CA VAL A 114 1.50 5.69 -13.09
C VAL A 114 2.69 5.03 -13.76
N LEU A 115 2.82 3.72 -13.56
CA LEU A 115 3.80 2.90 -14.26
C LEU A 115 3.11 2.16 -15.41
N ASP A 116 3.46 2.50 -16.64
CA ASP A 116 2.86 1.92 -17.83
C ASP A 116 3.37 0.49 -18.12
N ASN A 117 2.60 -0.26 -18.92
CA ASN A 117 2.96 -1.58 -19.44
C ASN A 117 3.21 -2.69 -18.41
N VAL A 118 2.73 -2.49 -17.18
CA VAL A 118 2.79 -3.48 -16.10
C VAL A 118 1.41 -3.69 -15.48
N ASN A 119 1.25 -4.80 -14.78
CA ASN A 119 0.13 -5.04 -13.87
C ASN A 119 0.65 -5.21 -12.43
N HIS A 120 -0.25 -5.49 -11.50
CA HIS A 120 0.08 -5.63 -10.08
C HIS A 120 1.24 -6.58 -9.83
N PHE A 121 1.34 -7.67 -10.59
CA PHE A 121 2.33 -8.72 -10.40
C PHE A 121 3.63 -8.46 -11.18
N THR A 122 3.55 -7.88 -12.38
CA THR A 122 4.73 -7.64 -13.23
C THR A 122 5.45 -6.33 -12.90
N MET A 123 4.82 -5.42 -12.15
CA MET A 123 5.44 -4.13 -11.79
C MET A 123 6.69 -4.24 -10.93
N MET A 124 6.90 -5.41 -10.31
CA MET A 124 8.07 -5.71 -9.48
C MET A 124 9.10 -6.59 -10.20
N ASP A 125 8.86 -6.93 -11.47
CA ASP A 125 9.81 -7.71 -12.27
C ASP A 125 11.05 -6.88 -12.63
N ARG A 126 12.16 -7.56 -12.91
CA ARG A 126 13.37 -6.88 -13.39
C ARG A 126 13.14 -6.35 -14.79
N GLY A 127 13.28 -5.05 -14.97
CA GLY A 127 13.14 -4.38 -16.27
C GLY A 127 13.31 -2.87 -16.16
N PRO A 128 13.24 -2.14 -17.29
CA PRO A 128 13.22 -0.68 -17.31
C PRO A 128 12.14 -0.06 -16.40
N GLU A 129 11.02 -0.75 -16.22
CA GLU A 129 9.88 -0.33 -15.40
C GLU A 129 10.25 -0.31 -13.91
N MET A 130 11.07 -1.26 -13.44
CA MET A 130 11.60 -1.25 -12.07
C MET A 130 12.51 -0.04 -11.80
N SER A 131 13.31 0.37 -12.79
CA SER A 131 14.11 1.61 -12.68
C SER A 131 13.21 2.84 -12.60
N THR A 132 12.12 2.86 -13.36
CA THR A 132 11.11 3.93 -13.32
C THR A 132 10.42 3.98 -11.96
N MET A 133 9.94 2.84 -11.44
CA MET A 133 9.38 2.70 -10.09
C MET A 133 10.36 3.21 -9.01
N SER A 134 11.62 2.79 -9.10
CA SER A 134 12.67 3.21 -8.17
C SER A 134 12.87 4.73 -8.19
N SER A 135 12.73 5.36 -9.36
CA SER A 135 12.78 6.82 -9.48
C SER A 135 11.60 7.50 -8.77
N TYR A 136 10.40 6.91 -8.81
CA TYR A 136 9.19 7.44 -8.16
C TYR A 136 9.33 7.38 -6.64
N ILE A 137 9.79 6.24 -6.12
CA ILE A 137 10.09 6.05 -4.70
C ILE A 137 11.17 7.05 -4.26
N ARG A 138 12.25 7.17 -5.02
CA ARG A 138 13.34 8.11 -4.70
C ARG A 138 12.85 9.55 -4.64
N ARG A 139 12.05 10.00 -5.61
CA ARG A 139 11.46 11.34 -5.59
C ARG A 139 10.59 11.54 -4.35
N SER A 140 9.72 10.58 -4.04
CA SER A 140 8.82 10.63 -2.88
C SER A 140 9.56 10.75 -1.56
N LEU A 141 10.74 10.12 -1.44
CA LEU A 141 11.61 10.22 -0.27
C LEU A 141 12.48 11.48 -0.24
N SER A 142 12.70 12.13 -1.39
CA SER A 142 13.60 13.28 -1.52
C SER A 142 12.89 14.63 -1.53
N SER A 143 11.58 14.67 -1.81
CA SER A 143 10.81 15.89 -2.07
C SER A 143 10.45 16.72 -0.82
N GLN A 144 11.28 16.71 0.22
CA GLN A 144 11.09 17.56 1.42
C GLN A 144 12.39 18.17 1.94
N VAL A 145 13.09 18.92 1.08
CA VAL A 145 14.00 20.02 1.46
C VAL A 145 13.46 21.32 0.88
#